data_AF-A0A090QML8-F1
#
_entry.id   AF-A0A090QML8-F1
#
_cell.length_a   1.000
_cell.length_b   1.000
_cell.length_c   1.000
_cell.angle_alpha   90.00
_cell.angle_beta   90.00
_cell.angle_gamma   90.00
#
_symmetry.space_group_name_H-M   'P 1'
#
loop_
_entity.id
_entity.type
_entity.pdbx_description
1 polymer ?
#
loop_
_entity_poly.entity_id
_entity_poly.type
_entity_poly.pdbx_seq_one_letter_code
_entity_poly.pdbx_strand_id
1 'polypeptide(L)'
;MIEALRNDDAMPTQKLQALKDFTLSMVRERGNVSEEDLNAFYAAGYGQQQVLEVILGLSQKVISNYVNHVANTPVDKVFEKFAWSKG
;
A
#
# COMPACT_ATOMS: atom_id res chain seq x y z
N MET A 1 -5.45 11.38 -6.90
CA MET A 1 -5.18 10.25 -5.98
C MET A 1 -4.35 9.16 -6.65
N ILE A 2 -4.84 8.48 -7.70
CA ILE A 2 -4.08 7.42 -8.39
C ILE A 2 -2.73 7.93 -8.90
N GLU A 3 -2.71 9.08 -9.55
CA GLU A 3 -1.45 9.69 -10.02
C GLU A 3 -0.51 10.05 -8.87
N ALA A 4 -1.03 10.55 -7.73
CA ALA A 4 -0.22 10.83 -6.56
C ALA A 4 0.41 9.56 -5.95
N LEU A 5 -0.33 8.43 -5.94
CA LEU A 5 0.22 7.14 -5.52
C LEU A 5 1.29 6.62 -6.47
N ARG A 6 1.11 6.81 -7.79
CA ARG A 6 2.07 6.39 -8.81
C ARG A 6 3.37 7.19 -8.75
N ASN A 7 3.26 8.51 -8.60
CA ASN A 7 4.39 9.43 -8.64
C ASN A 7 5.04 9.68 -7.28
N ASP A 8 4.55 9.01 -6.24
CA ASP A 8 4.98 9.20 -4.85
C ASP A 8 4.73 10.63 -4.31
N ASP A 9 3.78 11.36 -4.89
CA ASP A 9 3.37 12.70 -4.43
C ASP A 9 2.57 12.64 -3.12
N ALA A 10 2.33 13.82 -2.54
CA ALA A 10 1.45 14.00 -1.40
C ALA A 10 0.00 13.61 -1.72
N MET A 11 -0.65 12.93 -0.78
CA MET A 11 -2.03 12.51 -0.91
C MET A 11 -3.01 13.67 -0.73
N PRO A 12 -4.21 13.63 -1.34
CA PRO A 12 -5.16 14.75 -1.29
C PRO A 12 -5.69 15.11 0.10
N THR A 13 -5.54 14.22 1.09
CA THR A 13 -5.95 14.46 2.47
C THR A 13 -4.91 13.91 3.44
N GLN A 14 -4.80 14.50 4.62
CA GLN A 14 -3.92 14.00 5.69
C GLN A 14 -4.27 12.56 6.10
N LYS A 15 -5.57 12.20 6.10
CA LYS A 15 -6.01 10.83 6.38
C LYS A 15 -5.47 9.83 5.36
N LEU A 16 -5.54 10.16 4.06
CA LEU A 16 -4.99 9.29 3.02
C LEU A 16 -3.45 9.27 3.03
N GLN A 17 -2.81 10.38 3.41
CA GLN A 17 -1.35 10.44 3.56
C GLN A 17 -0.90 9.50 4.70
N ALA A 18 -1.56 9.55 5.85
CA ALA A 18 -1.27 8.65 6.97
C ALA A 18 -1.46 7.17 6.60
N LEU A 19 -2.48 6.83 5.79
CA LEU A 19 -2.65 5.47 5.27
C LEU A 19 -1.52 5.04 4.34
N LYS A 20 -1.09 5.92 3.42
CA LYS A 20 0.06 5.67 2.53
C LYS A 20 1.32 5.42 3.36
N ASP A 21 1.62 6.31 4.29
CA ASP A 21 2.84 6.27 5.09
C ASP A 21 2.88 5.03 6.00
N PHE A 22 1.77 4.75 6.69
CA PHE A 22 1.65 3.56 7.53
C PHE A 22 1.79 2.26 6.72
N THR A 23 1.17 2.19 5.53
CA THR A 23 1.29 1.02 4.64
C THR A 23 2.74 0.84 4.17
N LEU A 24 3.46 1.93 3.85
CA LEU A 24 4.87 1.87 3.48
C LEU A 24 5.75 1.43 4.66
N SER A 25 5.51 1.93 5.87
CA SER A 25 6.23 1.49 7.09
C SER A 25 6.02 -0.01 7.32
N MET A 26 4.78 -0.50 7.27
CA MET A 26 4.47 -1.93 7.38
C MET A 26 5.23 -2.81 6.38
N VAL A 27 5.33 -2.38 5.13
CA VAL A 27 6.07 -3.11 4.09
C VAL A 27 7.57 -3.09 4.33
N ARG A 28 8.14 -1.92 4.64
CA ARG A 28 9.59 -1.74 4.81
C ARG A 28 10.11 -2.45 6.06
N GLU A 29 9.40 -2.29 7.17
CA GLU A 29 9.74 -2.85 8.47
C GLU A 29 9.17 -4.26 8.69
N ARG A 30 8.56 -4.85 7.65
CA ARG A 30 8.02 -6.22 7.66
C ARG A 30 7.08 -6.49 8.84
N GLY A 31 6.21 -5.51 9.12
CA GLY A 31 5.24 -5.57 10.20
C GLY A 31 5.72 -5.06 11.56
N ASN A 32 7.03 -4.81 11.74
CA ASN A 32 7.58 -4.26 12.98
C ASN A 32 7.59 -2.72 12.97
N VAL A 33 6.41 -2.13 12.85
CA VAL A 33 6.25 -0.66 12.82
C VAL A 33 6.51 -0.04 14.19
N SER A 34 6.98 1.21 14.19
CA SER A 34 7.22 1.97 15.41
C SER A 34 5.91 2.37 16.10
N GLU A 35 5.96 2.63 17.41
CA GLU A 35 4.83 3.22 18.14
C GLU A 35 4.46 4.61 17.59
N GLU A 36 5.45 5.36 17.10
CA GLU A 36 5.24 6.67 16.48
C GLU A 36 4.37 6.55 15.22
N ASP A 37 4.67 5.60 14.33
CA ASP A 37 3.89 5.34 13.11
C ASP A 37 2.45 4.89 13.43
N LEU A 38 2.29 4.01 14.43
CA LEU A 38 0.98 3.58 14.90
C LEU A 38 0.17 4.76 15.45
N ASN A 39 0.79 5.59 16.28
CA ASN A 39 0.13 6.76 16.87
C ASN A 39 -0.24 7.79 15.81
N ALA A 40 0.62 8.04 14.82
CA ALA A 40 0.31 8.91 13.68
C ALA A 40 -0.88 8.39 12.86
N PHE A 41 -0.93 7.07 12.63
CA PHE A 41 -2.05 6.42 11.95
C PHE A 41 -3.36 6.57 12.73
N TYR A 42 -3.34 6.39 14.05
CA TYR A 42 -4.51 6.57 14.90
C TYR A 42 -4.95 8.04 15.01
N ALA A 43 -4.01 8.98 15.09
CA ALA A 43 -4.29 10.42 15.11
C ALA A 43 -5.00 10.89 13.83
N ALA A 44 -4.78 10.22 12.70
CA ALA A 44 -5.49 10.45 11.44
C ALA A 44 -6.94 9.88 11.43
N GLY A 45 -7.38 9.27 12.53
CA GLY A 45 -8.73 8.73 12.71
C GLY A 45 -8.91 7.32 12.16
N TYR A 46 -7.84 6.53 12.14
CA TYR A 46 -7.90 5.07 11.98
C TYR A 46 -7.87 4.37 13.33
N GLY A 47 -8.23 3.09 13.37
CA GLY A 47 -8.19 2.27 14.58
C GLY A 47 -7.49 0.93 14.35
N GLN A 48 -7.49 0.12 15.40
CA GLN A 48 -6.91 -1.23 15.40
C GLN A 48 -7.48 -2.12 14.29
N GLN A 49 -8.78 -2.00 14.00
CA GLN A 49 -9.40 -2.73 12.89
C GLN A 49 -8.72 -2.41 11.55
N GLN A 50 -8.44 -1.13 11.26
CA GLN A 50 -7.81 -0.76 9.99
C GLN A 50 -6.34 -1.20 9.92
N VAL A 51 -5.66 -1.37 11.06
CA VAL A 51 -4.34 -2.01 11.07
C VAL A 51 -4.44 -3.45 10.55
N LEU A 52 -5.43 -4.22 11.04
CA LEU A 52 -5.66 -5.59 10.57
C LEU A 52 -6.07 -5.64 9.10
N GLU A 53 -6.86 -4.68 8.63
CA GLU A 53 -7.24 -4.56 7.21
C GLU A 53 -6.03 -4.25 6.31
N VAL A 54 -5.09 -3.40 6.76
CA VAL A 54 -3.82 -3.16 6.06
C VAL A 54 -2.99 -4.45 6.00
N ILE A 55 -2.84 -5.16 7.11
CA ILE A 55 -2.11 -6.44 7.16
C ILE A 55 -2.73 -7.47 6.19
N LEU A 56 -4.06 -7.57 6.17
CA LEU A 56 -4.78 -8.45 5.25
C LEU A 56 -4.51 -8.08 3.79
N GLY A 57 -4.61 -6.79 3.44
CA GLY A 57 -4.33 -6.30 2.09
C GLY A 57 -2.89 -6.57 1.65
N LEU A 58 -1.92 -6.34 2.54
CA LEU A 58 -0.51 -6.65 2.28
C LEU A 58 -0.29 -8.15 2.06
N SER A 59 -0.87 -9.00 2.89
CA SER A 59 -0.76 -10.46 2.77
C SER A 59 -1.26 -10.95 1.41
N GLN A 60 -2.44 -10.49 1.00
CA GLN A 60 -3.02 -10.81 -0.30
C GLN A 60 -2.14 -10.31 -1.46
N LYS A 61 -1.59 -9.09 -1.34
CA LYS A 61 -0.73 -8.51 -2.38
C LYS A 61 0.61 -9.24 -2.51
N VAL A 62 1.23 -9.64 -1.40
CA VAL A 62 2.48 -10.41 -1.38
C VAL A 62 2.26 -11.75 -2.08
N ILE A 63 1.23 -12.52 -1.69
CA ILE A 63 0.91 -13.80 -2.31
C ILE A 63 0.69 -13.63 -3.82
N SER A 64 -0.15 -12.67 -4.21
CA SER A 64 -0.45 -12.43 -5.63
C SER A 64 0.79 -12.01 -6.43
N ASN A 65 1.63 -11.12 -5.89
CA ASN A 65 2.86 -10.69 -6.55
C ASN A 65 3.82 -11.85 -6.73
N TYR A 66 4.01 -12.70 -5.71
CA TYR A 66 4.92 -13.84 -5.80
C TYR A 66 4.44 -14.88 -6.80
N VAL A 67 3.16 -15.23 -6.76
CA VAL A 67 2.56 -16.16 -7.73
C VAL A 67 2.74 -15.64 -9.16
N ASN A 68 2.40 -14.37 -9.42
CA ASN A 68 2.51 -13.80 -10.77
C ASN A 68 3.96 -13.72 -11.25
N HIS A 69 4.90 -13.37 -10.37
CA HIS A 69 6.31 -13.29 -10.73
C HIS A 69 6.89 -14.67 -11.07
N VAL A 70 6.61 -15.69 -10.24
CA VAL A 70 7.09 -17.07 -10.48
C VAL A 70 6.45 -17.67 -11.73
N ALA A 71 5.15 -17.43 -11.96
CA ALA A 71 4.42 -17.95 -13.11
C ALA A 71 4.68 -17.17 -14.41
N ASN A 72 5.37 -16.03 -14.36
CA ASN A 72 5.49 -15.08 -15.47
C ASN A 72 4.11 -14.71 -16.08
N THR A 73 3.11 -14.52 -15.23
CA THR A 73 1.73 -14.23 -15.67
C THR A 73 1.72 -12.92 -16.47
N PRO A 74 1.31 -12.93 -17.76
CA PRO A 74 1.22 -11.71 -18.55
C PRO A 74 0.10 -10.81 -18.01
N VAL A 75 0.26 -9.50 -18.20
CA VAL A 75 -0.82 -8.56 -17.92
C VAL A 75 -1.98 -8.85 -18.87
N ASP A 76 -3.20 -8.94 -18.33
CA ASP A 76 -4.39 -9.13 -19.15
C ASP A 76 -4.65 -7.86 -19.98
N LYS A 77 -4.97 -8.06 -21.27
CA LYS A 77 -5.19 -7.02 -22.28
C LYS A 77 -6.13 -5.91 -21.83
N VAL A 78 -7.16 -6.23 -21.04
CA VAL A 78 -8.13 -5.23 -20.55
C VAL A 78 -7.47 -4.20 -19.61
N PHE A 79 -6.38 -4.58 -18.95
CA PHE A 79 -5.63 -3.74 -18.02
C PHE A 79 -4.42 -3.04 -18.66
N GLU A 80 -4.04 -3.36 -19.90
CA GLU A 80 -2.90 -2.72 -20.59
C GLU A 80 -3.04 -1.19 -20.66
N LYS A 81 -4.26 -0.67 -20.83
CA LYS A 81 -4.53 0.78 -20.83
C LYS A 81 -4.21 1.49 -19.50
N PHE A 82 -4.02 0.73 -18.42
CA PHE A 82 -3.61 1.22 -17.12
C PHE A 82 -2.16 0.88 -16.78
N ALA A 83 -1.42 0.28 -17.72
CA ALA A 83 -0.01 -0.02 -17.54
C ALA A 83 0.75 1.26 -17.16
N TRP A 84 1.59 1.14 -16.15
CA TRP A 84 2.38 2.23 -15.62
C TRP A 84 3.77 1.70 -15.29
N SER A 85 4.78 2.43 -15.72
CA SER A 85 6.18 2.21 -15.38
C SER A 85 6.68 3.39 -14.57
N LYS A 86 7.34 3.11 -13.45
CA LYS A 86 8.12 4.14 -12.75
C LYS A 86 9.22 4.61 -13.71
N GLY A 87 9.29 5.92 -13.96
CA GLY A 87 10.36 6.54 -14.75
C GLY A 87 11.73 6.40 -14.08
#